data_AF-A0A7Y4WWZ7-F1
#
_entry.id   AF-A0A7Y4WWZ7-F1
#
_cell.length_a   1.000
_cell.length_b   1.000
_cell.length_c   1.000
_cell.angle_alpha   90.00
_cell.angle_beta   90.00
_cell.angle_gamma   90.00
#
_symmetry.space_group_name_H-M   'P 1'
#
loop_
_entity.id
_entity.type
_entity.pdbx_description
1 polymer ?
#
loop_
_entity_poly.entity_id
_entity_poly.type
_entity_poly.pdbx_seq_one_letter_code
_entity_poly.pdbx_strand_id
1 'polypeptide(L)'
;MKIAIVKYNAGNTASVTNALCRLGVDSVITDDHAELKAADKIIFPGVGEASSAMAYLRSTGLDEVIGSLRQPFLGICLGMQLLCTATEENDARCLGVIPLQVRKFSAGELKVPQIGWNTIDRLASPLFEGIAAGSYVYFVHGYYVESGPETVATAEYG
;
A
#
# COMPACT_ATOMS: atom_id res chain seq x y z
N MET A 1 -18.91 11.77 -3.00
CA MET A 1 -17.49 11.39 -3.10
C MET A 1 -17.45 9.90 -3.34
N LYS A 2 -16.87 9.45 -4.46
CA LYS A 2 -16.76 8.05 -4.84
C LYS A 2 -15.36 7.54 -4.48
N ILE A 3 -15.27 6.61 -3.54
CA ILE A 3 -14.04 5.86 -3.25
C ILE A 3 -14.09 4.52 -3.97
N ALA A 4 -13.09 4.22 -4.78
CA ALA A 4 -12.92 2.88 -5.33
C ALA A 4 -11.79 2.15 -4.60
N ILE A 5 -12.09 0.92 -4.20
CA ILE A 5 -11.12 -0.04 -3.67
C ILE A 5 -10.75 -0.96 -4.83
N VAL A 6 -9.48 -0.95 -5.23
CA VAL A 6 -9.00 -1.77 -6.34
C VAL A 6 -9.22 -3.24 -5.99
N LYS A 7 -10.02 -3.91 -6.81
CA LYS A 7 -10.22 -5.35 -6.75
C LYS A 7 -9.10 -6.02 -7.51
N TYR A 8 -8.30 -6.78 -6.80
CA TYR A 8 -7.43 -7.79 -7.39
C TYR A 8 -7.43 -8.99 -6.46
N ASN A 9 -6.56 -9.98 -6.68
CA ASN A 9 -6.46 -11.19 -5.86
C ASN A 9 -5.91 -10.92 -4.42
N ALA A 10 -6.47 -9.92 -3.72
CA ALA A 10 -6.11 -9.47 -2.38
C ALA A 10 -7.25 -9.74 -1.39
N GLY A 11 -6.91 -10.34 -0.24
CA GLY A 11 -7.87 -10.80 0.76
C GLY A 11 -8.33 -9.79 1.81
N ASN A 12 -7.86 -8.53 1.79
CA ASN A 12 -8.13 -7.54 2.86
C ASN A 12 -9.14 -6.44 2.51
N THR A 13 -9.83 -6.52 1.38
CA THR A 13 -10.82 -5.53 0.92
C THR A 13 -12.00 -5.38 1.88
N ALA A 14 -12.44 -6.46 2.54
CA ALA A 14 -13.52 -6.42 3.52
C ALA A 14 -13.19 -5.55 4.74
N SER A 15 -11.97 -5.65 5.29
CA SER A 15 -11.54 -4.83 6.44
C SER A 15 -11.50 -3.35 6.10
N VAL A 16 -11.02 -3.00 4.90
CA VAL A 16 -11.00 -1.62 4.40
C VAL A 16 -12.44 -1.10 4.22
N THR A 17 -13.30 -1.90 3.61
CA THR A 17 -14.72 -1.54 3.41
C THR A 17 -15.42 -1.29 4.75
N ASN A 18 -15.19 -2.14 5.75
CA ASN A 18 -15.75 -1.97 7.09
C ASN A 18 -15.24 -0.70 7.78
N ALA A 19 -13.96 -0.35 7.60
CA ALA A 19 -13.40 0.89 8.14
C ALA A 19 -14.05 2.13 7.51
N LEU A 20 -14.25 2.15 6.19
CA LEU A 20 -14.96 3.23 5.50
C LEU A 20 -16.43 3.32 5.91
N CYS A 21 -17.11 2.18 6.00
CA CYS A 21 -18.50 2.10 6.46
C CYS A 21 -18.67 2.69 7.87
N ARG A 22 -17.73 2.39 8.79
CA ARG A 22 -17.73 2.96 10.15
C ARG A 22 -17.53 4.48 10.17
N LEU A 23 -16.89 5.04 9.14
CA LEU A 23 -16.75 6.48 8.94
C LEU A 23 -17.95 7.10 8.20
N GLY A 24 -18.96 6.31 7.83
CA GLY A 24 -20.11 6.77 7.05
C GLY A 24 -19.78 7.06 5.59
N VAL A 25 -18.73 6.43 5.05
CA VAL A 25 -18.27 6.63 3.67
C VAL A 25 -18.55 5.39 2.83
N ASP A 26 -19.27 5.59 1.73
CA ASP A 26 -19.51 4.53 0.75
C ASP A 26 -18.29 4.28 -0.12
N SER A 27 -18.10 3.01 -0.50
CA SER A 27 -17.01 2.59 -1.38
C SER A 27 -17.46 1.48 -2.33
N VAL A 28 -16.84 1.42 -3.50
CA VAL A 28 -17.04 0.33 -4.47
C VAL A 28 -15.76 -0.50 -4.59
N ILE A 29 -15.89 -1.83 -4.56
CA ILE A 29 -14.79 -2.75 -4.85
C ILE A 29 -14.88 -3.09 -6.34
N THR A 30 -13.87 -2.72 -7.13
CA THR A 30 -13.95 -2.85 -8.59
C THR A 30 -12.59 -3.08 -9.25
N ASP A 31 -12.59 -3.90 -10.30
CA ASP A 31 -11.51 -4.12 -11.26
C ASP A 31 -11.84 -3.47 -12.63
N ASP A 32 -12.98 -2.77 -12.73
CA ASP A 32 -13.37 -2.06 -13.94
C ASP A 32 -12.52 -0.81 -14.17
N HIS A 33 -11.88 -0.74 -15.33
CA HIS A 33 -10.93 0.32 -15.67
C HIS A 33 -11.59 1.70 -15.72
N ALA A 34 -12.83 1.78 -16.23
CA ALA A 34 -13.55 3.04 -16.33
C ALA A 34 -13.99 3.53 -14.95
N GLU A 35 -14.43 2.61 -14.09
CA GLU A 35 -14.85 2.91 -12.75
C GLU A 35 -13.70 3.41 -11.87
N LEU A 36 -12.52 2.79 -11.98
CA LEU A 36 -11.30 3.25 -11.31
C LEU A 36 -10.89 4.66 -11.76
N LYS A 37 -10.98 4.95 -13.07
CA LYS A 37 -10.65 6.28 -13.61
C LYS A 37 -11.66 7.35 -13.19
N ALA A 38 -12.92 6.97 -12.98
CA ALA A 38 -14.00 7.89 -12.60
C ALA A 38 -14.11 8.14 -11.08
N ALA A 39 -13.36 7.41 -10.25
CA ALA A 39 -13.43 7.57 -8.80
C ALA A 39 -12.69 8.83 -8.31
N ASP A 40 -13.20 9.45 -7.25
CA ASP A 40 -12.59 10.65 -6.64
C ASP A 40 -11.33 10.30 -5.84
N LYS A 41 -11.26 9.09 -5.28
CA LYS A 41 -10.14 8.56 -4.50
C LYS A 41 -10.00 7.06 -4.69
N ILE A 42 -8.77 6.57 -4.58
CA ILE A 42 -8.44 5.15 -4.76
C ILE A 42 -7.81 4.60 -3.49
N ILE A 43 -8.23 3.41 -3.10
CA ILE A 43 -7.52 2.58 -2.13
C ILE A 43 -7.06 1.31 -2.83
N PHE A 44 -5.78 1.00 -2.69
CA PHE A 44 -5.14 -0.18 -3.26
C PHE A 44 -4.59 -1.04 -2.13
N PRO A 45 -5.43 -1.93 -1.57
CA PRO A 45 -5.03 -2.76 -0.45
C PRO A 45 -4.37 -4.04 -0.94
N GLY A 46 -3.34 -4.53 -0.27
CA GLY A 46 -2.66 -5.75 -0.71
C GLY A 46 -2.22 -6.68 0.40
N VAL A 47 -2.26 -7.98 0.10
CA VAL A 47 -1.68 -9.07 0.90
C VAL A 47 -1.05 -10.10 -0.05
N GLY A 48 -0.13 -10.90 0.47
CA GLY A 48 0.54 -11.94 -0.31
C GLY A 48 1.88 -11.47 -0.85
N GLU A 49 2.21 -11.94 -2.04
CA GLU A 49 3.55 -11.85 -2.64
C GLU A 49 3.53 -10.97 -3.90
N ALA A 50 4.57 -10.18 -4.09
CA ALA A 50 4.60 -9.11 -5.08
C ALA A 50 4.64 -9.60 -6.53
N SER A 51 5.39 -10.67 -6.85
CA SER A 51 5.50 -11.16 -8.24
C SER A 51 4.17 -11.70 -8.76
N SER A 52 3.45 -12.47 -7.93
CA SER A 52 2.12 -13.02 -8.24
C SER A 52 1.07 -11.92 -8.34
N ALA A 53 1.11 -10.92 -7.45
CA ALA A 53 0.25 -9.75 -7.57
C ALA A 53 0.52 -8.96 -8.86
N MET A 54 1.79 -8.66 -9.18
CA MET A 54 2.15 -7.95 -10.41
C MET A 54 1.80 -8.75 -11.68
N ALA A 55 1.95 -10.08 -11.66
CA ALA A 55 1.53 -10.94 -12.76
C ALA A 55 0.02 -10.84 -13.01
N TYR A 56 -0.79 -10.85 -11.95
CA TYR A 56 -2.23 -10.66 -12.04
C TYR A 56 -2.58 -9.28 -12.61
N LEU A 57 -1.97 -8.20 -12.08
CA LEU A 57 -2.24 -6.84 -12.54
C LEU A 57 -1.92 -6.67 -14.03
N ARG A 58 -0.79 -7.21 -14.50
CA ARG A 58 -0.42 -7.23 -15.92
C ARG A 58 -1.41 -8.02 -16.77
N SER A 59 -1.83 -9.21 -16.31
CA SER A 59 -2.78 -10.05 -17.06
C SER A 59 -4.17 -9.41 -17.23
N THR A 60 -4.50 -8.43 -16.38
CA THR A 60 -5.79 -7.73 -16.37
C THR A 60 -5.69 -6.29 -16.88
N GLY A 61 -4.50 -5.83 -17.27
CA GLY A 61 -4.21 -4.44 -17.64
C GLY A 61 -4.40 -3.43 -16.50
N LEU A 62 -4.54 -3.89 -15.25
CA LEU A 62 -4.70 -3.03 -14.10
C LEU A 62 -3.42 -2.28 -13.76
N ASP A 63 -2.25 -2.81 -14.13
CA ASP A 63 -0.97 -2.15 -13.94
C ASP A 63 -0.90 -0.81 -14.69
N GLU A 64 -1.32 -0.80 -15.96
CA GLU A 64 -1.38 0.42 -16.77
C GLU A 64 -2.39 1.41 -16.21
N VAL A 65 -3.59 0.93 -15.82
CA VAL A 65 -4.62 1.79 -15.24
C VAL A 65 -4.13 2.43 -13.97
N ILE A 66 -3.64 1.65 -13.00
CA ILE A 66 -3.16 2.14 -11.70
C ILE A 66 -2.02 3.14 -11.89
N GLY A 67 -1.04 2.86 -12.74
CA GLY A 67 0.07 3.79 -13.02
C GLY A 67 -0.37 5.11 -13.66
N SER A 68 -1.51 5.11 -14.35
CA SER A 68 -2.08 6.31 -15.00
C SER A 68 -2.93 7.18 -14.08
N LEU A 69 -3.36 6.68 -12.91
CA LEU A 69 -4.24 7.42 -12.01
C LEU A 69 -3.54 8.66 -11.43
N ARG A 70 -4.32 9.71 -11.15
CA ARG A 70 -3.81 11.01 -10.66
C ARG A 70 -4.57 11.55 -9.45
N GLN A 71 -5.76 11.03 -9.19
CA GLN A 71 -6.54 11.29 -7.99
C GLN A 71 -5.81 10.77 -6.73
N PRO A 72 -6.14 11.27 -5.52
CA PRO A 72 -5.56 10.76 -4.28
C PRO A 72 -5.65 9.24 -4.18
N PHE A 73 -4.50 8.62 -3.92
CA PHE A 73 -4.31 7.18 -3.99
C PHE A 73 -3.63 6.69 -2.72
N LEU A 74 -4.22 5.69 -2.06
CA LEU A 74 -3.67 5.09 -0.85
C LEU A 74 -3.35 3.61 -1.09
N GLY A 75 -2.06 3.29 -1.21
CA GLY A 75 -1.56 1.91 -1.15
C GLY A 75 -1.48 1.42 0.29
N ILE A 76 -1.95 0.21 0.58
CA ILE A 76 -1.89 -0.38 1.94
C ILE A 76 -1.06 -1.67 1.90
N CYS A 77 -0.03 -1.75 2.76
CA CYS A 77 0.88 -2.88 2.89
C CYS A 77 1.50 -3.27 1.53
N LEU A 78 1.15 -4.43 0.98
CA LEU A 78 1.65 -4.84 -0.34
C LEU A 78 1.23 -3.84 -1.43
N GLY A 79 0.04 -3.26 -1.35
CA GLY A 79 -0.39 -2.26 -2.34
C GLY A 79 0.52 -1.01 -2.36
N MET A 80 1.08 -0.61 -1.21
CA MET A 80 2.11 0.44 -1.15
C MET A 80 3.42 -0.01 -1.81
N GLN A 81 3.86 -1.24 -1.51
CA GLN A 81 5.09 -1.81 -2.08
C GLN A 81 5.01 -1.93 -3.61
N LEU A 82 3.84 -2.33 -4.15
CA LEU A 82 3.64 -2.45 -5.59
C LEU A 82 3.68 -1.12 -6.34
N LEU A 83 3.49 0.03 -5.67
CA LEU A 83 3.68 1.35 -6.27
C LEU A 83 5.16 1.71 -6.48
N CYS A 84 6.07 1.03 -5.77
CA CYS A 84 7.51 1.29 -5.85
C CYS A 84 8.11 0.78 -7.18
N THR A 85 9.42 0.93 -7.36
CA THR A 85 10.09 0.55 -8.62
C THR A 85 10.26 -0.96 -8.75
N ALA A 86 10.79 -1.61 -7.71
CA ALA A 86 10.94 -3.05 -7.64
C ALA A 86 11.04 -3.50 -6.18
N THR A 87 10.97 -4.82 -5.97
CA THR A 87 11.14 -5.45 -4.67
C THR A 87 12.16 -6.58 -4.73
N GLU A 88 12.91 -6.75 -3.63
CA GLU A 88 13.76 -7.91 -3.40
C GLU A 88 12.95 -9.21 -3.17
N GLU A 89 11.62 -9.12 -3.03
CA GLU A 89 10.74 -10.29 -3.04
C GLU A 89 10.70 -10.89 -4.46
N ASN A 90 11.50 -11.94 -4.67
CA ASN A 90 11.66 -12.61 -5.96
C ASN A 90 12.09 -11.68 -7.11
N ASP A 91 12.83 -10.61 -6.80
CA ASP A 91 13.31 -9.60 -7.76
C ASP A 91 12.21 -9.02 -8.66
N ALA A 92 10.99 -8.89 -8.13
CA ALA A 92 9.84 -8.47 -8.91
C ALA A 92 9.90 -6.97 -9.27
N ARG A 93 9.70 -6.66 -10.56
CA ARG A 93 9.45 -5.28 -11.02
C ARG A 93 8.03 -4.87 -10.67
N CYS A 94 7.87 -3.70 -10.07
CA CYS A 94 6.61 -3.14 -9.61
C CYS A 94 6.10 -2.06 -10.58
N LEU A 95 5.15 -1.22 -10.16
CA LEU A 95 4.50 -0.22 -11.03
C LEU A 95 5.39 0.98 -11.34
N GLY A 96 6.39 1.29 -10.51
CA GLY A 96 7.33 2.38 -10.74
C GLY A 96 6.74 3.79 -10.59
N VAL A 97 5.65 3.93 -9.82
CA VAL A 97 5.03 5.22 -9.50
C VAL A 97 5.87 6.00 -8.49
N ILE A 98 6.42 5.30 -7.50
CA ILE A 98 7.31 5.84 -6.47
C ILE A 98 8.74 5.36 -6.77
N PRO A 99 9.73 6.26 -6.91
CA PRO A 99 11.09 5.92 -7.32
C PRO A 99 11.95 5.34 -6.17
N LEU A 100 11.36 4.46 -5.36
CA LEU A 100 12.02 3.79 -4.23
C LEU A 100 12.03 2.28 -4.45
N GLN A 101 12.94 1.59 -3.75
CA GLN A 101 13.03 0.13 -3.73
C GLN A 101 12.38 -0.46 -2.49
N VAL A 102 11.82 -1.67 -2.63
CA VAL A 102 11.31 -2.46 -1.52
C VAL A 102 12.37 -3.50 -1.12
N ARG A 103 12.92 -3.35 0.08
CA ARG A 103 14.03 -4.13 0.63
C ARG A 103 13.52 -5.24 1.55
N LYS A 104 14.29 -6.32 1.67
CA LYS A 104 14.06 -7.38 2.65
C LYS A 104 14.65 -7.00 4.00
N PHE A 105 13.95 -7.26 5.10
CA PHE A 105 14.56 -7.15 6.42
C PHE A 105 15.71 -8.16 6.56
N SER A 106 16.80 -7.72 7.19
CA SER A 106 17.90 -8.61 7.54
C SER A 106 17.50 -9.48 8.73
N ALA A 107 17.45 -10.80 8.52
CA ALA A 107 17.03 -11.80 9.51
C ALA A 107 18.09 -12.08 10.60
N GLY A 108 18.91 -11.09 10.95
CA GLY A 108 19.97 -11.21 11.95
C GLY A 108 19.39 -11.37 13.37
N GLU A 109 19.55 -10.37 14.22
CA GLU A 109 19.00 -10.41 15.59
C GLU A 109 17.48 -10.14 15.62
N LEU A 110 16.91 -9.67 14.51
CA LEU A 110 15.50 -9.31 14.39
C LEU A 110 14.65 -10.49 13.93
N LYS A 111 13.48 -10.64 14.56
CA LYS A 111 12.45 -11.55 14.07
C LYS A 111 11.86 -10.99 12.78
N VAL A 112 11.89 -11.74 11.69
CA VAL A 112 11.29 -11.35 10.40
C VAL A 112 10.18 -12.34 10.06
N PRO A 113 8.96 -11.89 9.70
CA PRO A 113 8.55 -10.49 9.48
C PRO A 113 8.44 -9.66 10.77
N GLN A 114 8.45 -8.33 10.62
CA GLN A 114 7.99 -7.42 11.66
C GLN A 114 6.49 -7.69 11.88
N ILE A 115 6.12 -8.19 13.06
CA ILE A 115 4.71 -8.42 13.43
C ILE A 115 4.43 -7.72 14.75
N GLY A 116 3.46 -6.81 14.75
CA GLY A 116 2.94 -6.21 15.98
C GLY A 116 2.76 -4.72 15.88
N TRP A 117 2.47 -4.12 17.03
CA TRP A 117 2.32 -2.68 17.18
C TRP A 117 3.69 -2.03 17.28
N ASN A 118 3.97 -1.07 16.41
CA ASN A 118 5.17 -0.24 16.45
C ASN A 118 4.80 1.23 16.25
N THR A 119 5.69 2.13 16.63
CA THR A 119 5.44 3.57 16.53
C THR A 119 5.80 4.11 15.16
N ILE A 120 5.13 5.20 14.78
CA ILE A 120 5.47 6.02 13.62
C ILE A 120 5.90 7.42 14.06
N ASP A 121 6.92 7.93 13.39
CA ASP A 121 7.55 9.22 13.65
C ASP A 121 7.81 9.97 12.35
N ARG A 122 8.41 11.16 12.45
CA ARG A 122 8.73 12.05 11.30
C ARG A 122 7.53 12.26 10.37
N LEU A 123 6.36 12.46 10.96
CA LEU A 123 5.08 12.62 10.27
C LEU A 123 5.08 13.91 9.44
N ALA A 124 4.98 13.79 8.12
CA ALA A 124 5.12 14.86 7.15
C ALA A 124 4.07 14.75 6.04
N SER A 125 2.80 14.99 6.37
CA SER A 125 1.68 15.05 5.42
C SER A 125 0.38 15.42 6.15
N PRO A 126 -0.60 16.05 5.49
CA PRO A 126 -1.97 16.17 6.00
C PRO A 126 -2.63 14.84 6.39
N LEU A 127 -2.13 13.70 5.88
CA LEU A 127 -2.60 12.36 6.24
C LEU A 127 -2.53 12.09 7.75
N PHE A 128 -1.62 12.76 8.46
CA PHE A 128 -1.37 12.57 9.89
C PHE A 128 -2.01 13.65 10.77
N GLU A 129 -2.90 14.47 10.24
CA GLU A 129 -3.65 15.44 11.06
C GLU A 129 -4.41 14.73 12.19
N GLY A 130 -4.18 15.15 13.44
CA GLY A 130 -4.74 14.53 14.63
C GLY A 130 -4.02 13.27 15.12
N ILE A 131 -2.92 12.85 14.46
CA ILE A 131 -2.07 11.73 14.88
C ILE A 131 -0.76 12.29 15.45
N ALA A 132 -0.41 11.88 16.67
CA ALA A 132 0.83 12.30 17.32
C ALA A 132 2.02 11.45 16.85
N ALA A 133 3.22 12.04 16.78
CA ALA A 133 4.46 11.27 16.69
C ALA A 133 4.56 10.29 17.88
N GLY A 134 5.08 9.10 17.65
CA GLY A 134 5.07 8.01 18.62
C GLY A 134 3.73 7.26 18.73
N SER A 135 2.73 7.55 17.87
CA SER A 135 1.48 6.78 17.84
C SER A 135 1.73 5.36 17.32
N TYR A 136 1.04 4.38 17.90
CA TYR A 136 1.13 2.99 17.49
C TYR A 136 0.26 2.69 16.27
N VAL A 137 0.83 1.98 15.30
CA VAL A 137 0.12 1.32 14.21
C VAL A 137 0.56 -0.15 14.10
N TYR A 138 -0.27 -0.98 13.50
CA TYR A 138 0.00 -2.42 13.39
C TYR A 138 0.75 -2.75 12.10
N PHE A 139 1.86 -3.47 12.23
CA PHE A 139 2.71 -3.92 11.13
C PHE A 139 2.70 -5.45 11.01
N VAL A 140 2.73 -5.94 9.77
CA VAL A 140 2.94 -7.35 9.41
C VAL A 140 3.60 -7.45 8.04
N HIS A 141 4.93 -7.37 7.99
CA HIS A 141 5.67 -7.40 6.72
C HIS A 141 7.11 -7.89 6.86
N GLY A 142 7.57 -8.66 5.88
CA GLY A 142 8.97 -9.14 5.77
C GLY A 142 9.86 -8.25 4.90
N TYR A 143 9.23 -7.31 4.19
CA TYR A 143 9.88 -6.35 3.28
C TYR A 143 9.39 -4.94 3.62
N TYR A 144 10.21 -3.93 3.34
CA TYR A 144 9.93 -2.53 3.66
C TYR A 144 10.36 -1.62 2.50
N VAL A 145 9.70 -0.48 2.34
CA VAL A 145 10.14 0.54 1.38
C VAL A 145 11.30 1.30 1.99
N GLU A 146 12.41 1.43 1.27
CA GLU A 146 13.55 2.23 1.75
C GLU A 146 13.15 3.69 1.98
N SER A 147 13.86 4.39 2.87
CA SER A 147 13.60 5.82 3.10
C SER A 147 14.17 6.66 1.95
N GLY A 148 13.40 7.67 1.52
CA GLY A 148 13.80 8.61 0.47
C GLY A 148 12.97 9.90 0.50
N PRO A 149 13.08 10.76 -0.53
CA PRO A 149 12.38 12.04 -0.60
C PRO A 149 10.85 11.94 -0.50
N GLU A 150 10.27 10.81 -0.91
CA GLU A 150 8.83 10.54 -0.88
C GLU A 150 8.34 10.03 0.49
N THR A 151 9.25 9.79 1.44
CA THR A 151 8.91 9.28 2.77
C THR A 151 8.23 10.35 3.62
N VAL A 152 6.98 10.09 4.01
CA VAL A 152 6.15 11.01 4.83
C VAL A 152 5.97 10.55 6.29
N ALA A 153 6.44 9.35 6.64
CA ALA A 153 6.51 8.84 8.00
C ALA A 153 7.55 7.73 8.08
N THR A 154 8.16 7.56 9.24
CA THR A 154 9.18 6.53 9.49
C THR A 154 8.78 5.65 10.66
N ALA A 155 9.18 4.38 10.63
CA ALA A 155 9.15 3.49 11.78
C ALA A 155 10.52 2.82 11.89
N GLU A 156 11.01 2.63 13.12
CA GLU A 156 12.28 1.97 13.40
C GLU A 156 12.00 0.52 13.82
N TYR A 157 12.63 -0.44 13.14
CA TYR A 157 12.51 -1.86 13.48
C TYR A 157 13.90 -2.50 13.50
N GLY A 158 14.52 -2.43 14.68
CA GLY A 158 15.88 -2.92 14.93
C GLY A 158 16.95 -1.89 14.71
#